data_AF-A0A935ZVI0-F1
#
_entry.id   AF-A0A935ZVI0-F1
#
_cell.length_a   1.000
_cell.length_b   1.000
_cell.length_c   1.000
_cell.angle_alpha   90.00
_cell.angle_beta   90.00
_cell.angle_gamma   90.00
#
_symmetry.space_group_name_H-M   'P 1'
#
loop_
_entity.id
_entity.type
_entity.pdbx_description
1 polymer ?
#
loop_
_entity_poly.entity_id
_entity_poly.type
_entity_poly.pdbx_seq_one_letter_code
_entity_poly.pdbx_strand_id
1 'polypeptide(L)'
;MFSLRVTAPDGTSHTHALPSAQVGVGRDPTNAIVLEGVGVSSFHCMIELQAGVVLLKERGSRNGTWLNGKRLEEPTRLGEDDRFYVGPFLLQLTRMAPVPEARPEPEIDFSGSGPILRASAPHRRWRDTQAKLERYAEQWDREDRAPRLLLRDAELRGAKRWLASPPPSPADDAGRLVREFIDASAKAAARRGAMTAVLAVAGGAVVLAGAAAAIVFWPAPDPDAAPTADSGGAAATEGGQDERDAPVRDDDDDDDRPDDDDDDDGDDGDATPATDSDDSAVNGPIVHKVIPNETLDDIAKRYGVREDDIVRWNLINRDARLVEGTELRIETPTLRPLPQQRIEYEVEPGEGWVALAERFGIEISKLRSYNPELEEVAPGKTIVVWIDPKPYKPREPRQPIATLTLPETAQSIGSPNDGRLENGIQLPDNDAYTRKAPSIMYGAAYMIQNLHKAIVTFRQDVDFDGVVIVADMSKKLGGHFDPHKSHQAGRDVDIWLPTLKGVYKKKYLGDGRRETERRAMWYEVDWYATWGLARALIQTGSVEAIFLDLRLQPYVYNAAKNMGATKEELDAWIQYPRKHPAGILTHSADHLSHIHVRFKCAPYETQCKGHRGPPGD
;
A
#
# COMPACT_ATOMS: atom_id res chain seq x y z
N MET A 1 15.28 45.26 -7.25
CA MET A 1 16.43 44.38 -7.54
C MET A 1 15.92 43.23 -8.40
N PHE A 2 16.67 42.74 -9.39
CA PHE A 2 16.22 41.62 -10.23
C PHE A 2 16.91 40.32 -9.79
N SER A 3 16.18 39.22 -9.87
CA SER A 3 16.68 37.86 -9.72
C SER A 3 16.26 37.03 -10.93
N LEU A 4 16.94 35.91 -11.14
CA LEU A 4 16.67 34.97 -12.21
C LEU A 4 16.29 33.63 -11.62
N ARG A 5 15.06 33.20 -11.86
CA ARG A 5 14.61 31.86 -11.53
C ARG A 5 15.05 30.90 -12.63
N VAL A 6 15.83 29.90 -12.26
CA VAL A 6 16.29 28.81 -13.11
C VAL A 6 15.52 27.56 -12.72
N THR A 7 14.86 26.92 -13.67
CA THR A 7 14.13 25.67 -13.47
C THR A 7 14.79 24.56 -14.29
N ALA A 8 15.22 23.50 -13.61
CA ALA A 8 15.85 22.34 -14.19
C ALA A 8 14.80 21.36 -14.76
N PRO A 9 15.21 20.37 -15.58
CA PRO A 9 14.29 19.46 -16.27
C PRO A 9 13.51 18.54 -15.33
N ASP A 10 14.01 18.33 -14.12
CA ASP A 10 13.36 17.58 -13.05
C ASP A 10 12.31 18.41 -12.27
N GLY A 11 12.06 19.65 -12.71
CA GLY A 11 11.11 20.58 -12.10
C GLY A 11 11.65 21.35 -10.90
N THR A 12 12.91 21.14 -10.50
CA THR A 12 13.52 21.91 -9.42
C THR A 12 13.80 23.35 -9.87
N SER A 13 13.47 24.34 -9.04
CA SER A 13 13.75 25.75 -9.34
C SER A 13 14.65 26.38 -8.29
N HIS A 14 15.65 27.12 -8.73
CA HIS A 14 16.53 27.94 -7.89
C HIS A 14 16.50 29.39 -8.37
N THR A 15 16.49 30.33 -7.43
CA THR A 15 16.51 31.77 -7.75
C THR A 15 17.91 32.30 -7.48
N HIS A 16 18.52 32.88 -8.51
CA HIS A 16 19.82 33.54 -8.42
C HIS A 16 19.60 35.06 -8.40
N ALA A 17 20.09 35.74 -7.37
CA ALA A 17 20.19 37.19 -7.44
C ALA A 17 21.11 37.56 -8.62
N LEU A 18 20.80 38.65 -9.33
CA LEU A 18 21.70 39.18 -10.37
C LEU A 18 22.67 40.15 -9.68
N PRO A 19 23.93 39.74 -9.38
CA PRO A 19 24.79 40.46 -8.45
C PRO A 19 25.59 41.59 -9.13
N SER A 20 25.59 41.64 -10.46
CA SER A 20 26.45 42.47 -11.29
C SER A 20 25.72 42.98 -12.53
N ALA A 21 26.28 44.01 -13.18
CA ALA A 21 25.75 44.55 -14.43
C ALA A 21 25.84 43.58 -15.62
N GLN A 22 26.67 42.54 -15.53
CA GLN A 22 26.77 41.46 -16.51
C GLN A 22 26.83 40.11 -15.80
N VAL A 23 25.97 39.18 -16.20
CA VAL A 23 25.81 37.86 -15.58
C VAL A 23 25.89 36.78 -16.68
N GLY A 24 26.98 36.02 -16.67
CA GLY A 24 27.19 34.91 -17.61
C GLY A 24 26.43 33.65 -17.18
N VAL A 25 25.86 32.94 -18.14
CA VAL A 25 25.16 31.66 -17.94
C VAL A 25 25.82 30.59 -18.82
N GLY A 26 26.17 29.45 -18.25
CA GLY A 26 26.80 28.36 -18.99
C GLY A 26 27.30 27.22 -18.11
N ARG A 27 27.89 26.20 -18.72
CA ARG A 27 28.40 25.01 -18.01
C ARG A 27 29.74 25.24 -17.32
N ASP A 28 30.50 26.24 -17.76
CA ASP A 28 31.81 26.55 -17.15
C ASP A 28 31.61 27.12 -15.74
N PRO A 29 32.36 26.64 -14.73
CA PRO A 29 32.21 27.08 -13.34
C PRO A 29 32.57 28.55 -13.10
N THR A 30 33.20 29.23 -14.08
CA THR A 30 33.48 30.67 -14.01
C THR A 30 32.26 31.54 -14.35
N ASN A 31 31.15 30.95 -14.82
CA ASN A 31 29.90 31.69 -15.00
C ASN A 31 29.25 32.01 -13.65
N ALA A 32 28.56 33.14 -13.59
CA ALA A 32 27.79 33.51 -12.40
C ALA A 32 26.60 32.57 -12.16
N ILE A 33 26.03 32.00 -13.24
CA ILE A 33 25.00 30.97 -13.17
C ILE A 33 25.52 29.74 -13.92
N VAL A 34 25.89 28.72 -13.15
CA VAL A 34 26.43 27.47 -13.66
C VAL A 34 25.28 26.48 -13.89
N LEU A 35 25.12 26.03 -15.14
CA LEU A 35 24.09 25.07 -15.53
C LEU A 35 24.76 23.78 -16.03
N GLU A 36 24.63 22.71 -15.24
CA GLU A 36 25.16 21.40 -15.59
C GLU A 36 24.11 20.57 -16.33
N GLY A 37 24.22 20.49 -17.65
CA GLY A 37 23.31 19.68 -18.45
C GLY A 37 23.74 19.48 -19.90
N VAL A 38 23.22 18.42 -20.50
CA VAL A 38 23.43 18.12 -21.93
C VAL A 38 22.88 19.27 -22.76
N GLY A 39 23.67 19.76 -23.70
CA GLY A 39 23.29 20.86 -24.58
C GLY A 39 23.52 22.27 -24.02
N VAL A 40 24.11 22.41 -22.82
CA VAL A 40 24.60 23.69 -22.31
C VAL A 40 26.06 23.90 -22.72
N SER A 41 26.34 24.99 -23.45
CA SER A 41 27.71 25.39 -23.81
C SER A 41 28.47 25.95 -22.59
N SER A 42 29.81 25.86 -22.59
CA SER A 42 30.66 26.36 -21.51
C SER A 42 30.38 27.83 -21.19
N PHE A 43 30.21 28.67 -22.21
CA PHE A 43 29.69 30.03 -22.11
C PHE A 43 28.49 30.14 -23.06
N HIS A 44 27.27 30.10 -22.54
CA HIS A 44 26.07 29.93 -23.37
C HIS A 44 25.45 31.27 -23.76
N CYS A 45 25.02 32.05 -22.78
CA CYS A 45 24.43 33.36 -22.97
C CYS A 45 24.88 34.33 -21.87
N MET A 46 24.53 35.61 -22.03
CA MET A 46 24.83 36.68 -21.09
C MET A 46 23.58 37.49 -20.81
N ILE A 47 23.40 37.89 -19.55
CA ILE A 47 22.38 38.85 -19.14
C ILE A 47 23.09 40.15 -18.77
N GLU A 48 22.70 41.26 -19.39
CA GLU A 48 23.26 42.58 -19.09
C GLU A 48 22.20 43.52 -18.54
N LEU A 49 22.51 44.22 -17.45
CA LEU A 49 21.68 45.26 -16.86
C LEU A 49 22.24 46.61 -17.31
N GLN A 50 21.53 47.32 -18.18
CA GLN A 50 21.91 48.65 -18.67
C GLN A 50 20.75 49.63 -18.45
N ALA A 51 21.01 50.72 -17.71
CA ALA A 51 20.04 51.81 -17.49
C ALA A 51 18.63 51.33 -17.04
N GLY A 52 18.57 50.29 -16.20
CA GLY A 52 17.31 49.72 -15.69
C GLY A 52 16.60 48.74 -16.65
N VAL A 53 17.20 48.44 -17.80
CA VAL A 53 16.75 47.43 -18.77
C VAL A 53 17.62 46.19 -18.67
N VAL A 54 16.99 45.01 -18.67
CA VAL A 54 17.69 43.71 -18.73
C VAL A 54 17.73 43.25 -20.17
N LEU A 55 18.91 42.96 -20.71
CA LEU A 55 19.13 42.46 -22.06
C LEU A 55 19.68 41.03 -22.00
N LEU A 56 19.10 40.13 -22.78
CA LEU A 56 19.60 38.78 -23.00
C LEU A 56 20.41 38.76 -24.30
N LYS A 57 21.65 38.27 -24.23
CA LYS A 57 22.58 38.18 -25.36
C LYS A 57 23.08 36.77 -25.56
N GLU A 58 23.08 36.34 -26.80
CA GLU A 58 23.65 35.05 -27.19
C GLU A 58 25.19 35.12 -27.31
N ARG A 59 25.90 34.06 -26.88
CA ARG A 59 27.38 34.01 -26.91
C ARG A 59 27.96 32.95 -27.88
N GLY A 60 27.19 32.54 -28.89
CA GLY A 60 27.65 31.57 -29.88
C GLY A 60 27.64 30.14 -29.37
N SER A 61 26.70 29.82 -28.48
CA SER A 61 26.41 28.48 -28.00
C SER A 61 26.06 27.53 -29.13
N ARG A 62 26.38 26.24 -28.93
CA ARG A 62 26.15 25.18 -29.93
C ARG A 62 24.66 24.94 -30.21
N ASN A 63 23.80 25.08 -29.20
CA ASN A 63 22.37 24.75 -29.29
C ASN A 63 21.45 25.97 -29.32
N GLY A 64 22.00 27.17 -29.14
CA GLY A 64 21.27 28.43 -29.12
C GLY A 64 20.47 28.67 -27.83
N THR A 65 20.26 29.95 -27.53
CA THR A 65 19.32 30.42 -26.50
C THR A 65 17.95 30.65 -27.14
N TRP A 66 16.88 30.23 -26.49
CA TRP A 66 15.52 30.33 -27.04
C TRP A 66 14.64 31.19 -26.16
N LEU A 67 14.22 32.36 -26.63
CA LEU A 67 13.37 33.30 -25.91
C LEU A 67 11.93 33.20 -26.44
N ASN A 68 10.97 32.88 -25.57
CA ASN A 68 9.54 32.75 -25.88
C ASN A 68 9.26 31.86 -27.11
N GLY A 69 10.00 30.74 -27.21
CA GLY A 69 9.85 29.77 -28.30
C GLY A 69 10.56 30.13 -29.62
N LYS A 70 11.28 31.26 -29.68
CA LYS A 70 12.09 31.65 -30.84
C LYS A 70 13.57 31.69 -30.48
N ARG A 71 14.44 31.29 -31.42
CA ARG A 71 15.89 31.37 -31.22
C ARG A 71 16.33 32.83 -31.16
N LEU A 72 17.18 33.15 -30.18
CA LEU A 72 17.71 34.48 -29.97
C LEU A 72 18.81 34.76 -31.00
N GLU A 73 18.58 35.72 -31.90
CA GLU A 73 19.54 36.10 -32.95
C GLU A 73 20.26 37.41 -32.63
N GLU A 74 19.59 38.34 -31.95
CA GLU A 74 20.14 39.63 -31.54
C GLU A 74 19.88 39.91 -30.05
N PRO A 75 20.68 40.77 -29.40
CA PRO A 75 20.43 41.24 -28.04
C PRO A 75 18.98 41.71 -27.85
N THR A 76 18.20 41.00 -27.04
CA THR A 76 16.77 41.27 -26.87
C THR A 76 16.47 41.65 -25.43
N ARG A 77 15.57 42.63 -25.25
CA ARG A 77 15.09 43.02 -23.92
C ARG A 77 14.32 41.88 -23.27
N LEU A 78 14.66 41.61 -22.01
CA LEU A 78 14.04 40.58 -21.18
C LEU A 78 13.13 41.25 -20.13
N GLY A 79 11.84 40.95 -20.19
CA GLY A 79 10.81 41.31 -19.21
C GLY A 79 10.57 40.21 -18.17
N GLU A 80 9.72 40.49 -17.19
CA GLU A 80 9.36 39.55 -16.11
C GLU A 80 8.47 38.40 -16.59
N ASP A 81 7.70 38.62 -17.65
CA ASP A 81 6.84 37.60 -18.27
C ASP A 81 7.60 36.73 -19.29
N ASP A 82 8.81 37.14 -19.68
CA ASP A 82 9.60 36.45 -20.67
C ASP A 82 10.23 35.18 -20.11
N ARG A 83 10.24 34.14 -20.95
CA ARG A 83 10.81 32.84 -20.64
C ARG A 83 11.87 32.51 -21.66
N PHE A 84 13.06 32.15 -21.22
CA PHE A 84 14.10 31.70 -22.14
C PHE A 84 14.73 30.38 -21.72
N TYR A 85 15.19 29.60 -22.70
CA TYR A 85 15.80 28.31 -22.49
C TYR A 85 17.28 28.32 -22.82
N VAL A 86 18.03 27.61 -21.98
CA VAL A 86 19.45 27.33 -22.14
C VAL A 86 19.62 25.81 -22.00
N GLY A 87 19.74 25.10 -23.13
CA GLY A 87 19.64 23.65 -23.11
C GLY A 87 18.28 23.21 -22.55
N PRO A 88 18.23 22.30 -21.55
CA PRO A 88 16.97 21.84 -21.00
C PRO A 88 16.47 22.70 -19.81
N PHE A 89 17.18 23.77 -19.45
CA PHE A 89 16.83 24.65 -18.35
C PHE A 89 15.93 25.80 -18.82
N LEU A 90 14.88 26.11 -18.05
CA LEU A 90 14.00 27.26 -18.22
C LEU A 90 14.43 28.39 -17.28
N LEU A 91 14.61 29.60 -17.80
CA LEU A 91 15.03 30.77 -17.04
C LEU A 91 13.99 31.90 -17.18
N GLN A 92 13.71 32.57 -16.07
CA GLN A 92 12.72 33.66 -15.99
C GLN A 92 13.24 34.79 -15.10
N LEU A 93 13.05 36.04 -15.53
CA LEU A 93 13.38 37.21 -14.73
C LEU A 93 12.31 37.45 -13.66
N THR A 94 12.72 37.77 -12.43
CA THR A 94 11.81 38.11 -11.33
C THR A 94 12.26 39.41 -10.68
N ARG A 95 11.31 40.29 -10.36
CA ARG A 95 11.58 41.51 -9.60
C ARG A 95 11.40 41.27 -8.10
N MET A 96 12.46 41.52 -7.34
CA MET A 96 12.37 41.55 -5.88
C MET A 96 11.76 42.88 -5.42
N ALA A 97 10.67 42.80 -4.66
CA ALA A 97 10.13 43.94 -3.92
C ALA A 97 11.14 44.40 -2.86
N PRO A 98 11.27 45.71 -2.59
CA PRO A 98 12.08 46.19 -1.47
C PRO A 98 11.47 45.72 -0.15
N VAL A 99 12.32 45.19 0.74
CA VAL A 99 11.92 44.73 2.09
C VAL A 99 11.69 45.97 2.98
N PRO A 100 10.51 46.13 3.62
CA PRO A 100 10.31 47.20 4.60
C PRO A 100 11.02 46.87 5.93
N GLU A 101 11.66 47.87 6.53
CA GLU A 101 12.31 47.76 7.85
C GLU A 101 11.33 47.45 8.99
N ALA A 102 11.78 46.60 9.92
CA ALA A 102 11.00 45.96 10.98
C ALA A 102 10.48 46.92 12.07
N ARG A 103 9.32 46.58 12.64
CA ARG A 103 8.87 46.99 13.98
C ARG A 103 8.46 45.76 14.80
N PRO A 104 8.59 45.80 16.14
CA PRO A 104 8.65 44.62 16.99
C PRO A 104 7.26 44.01 17.26
N GLU A 105 7.26 42.69 17.44
CA GLU A 105 6.10 41.85 17.75
C GLU A 105 5.41 42.22 19.07
N PRO A 106 4.11 41.87 19.20
CA PRO A 106 3.84 40.78 20.13
C PRO A 106 2.83 39.71 19.65
N GLU A 107 3.12 38.49 20.10
CA GLU A 107 2.29 37.33 20.47
C GLU A 107 1.32 36.67 19.46
N ILE A 108 1.87 35.64 18.81
CA ILE A 108 1.36 34.30 18.45
C ILE A 108 -0.15 34.10 18.19
N ASP A 109 -0.45 33.69 16.95
CA ASP A 109 -1.54 32.77 16.62
C ASP A 109 -1.04 31.68 15.63
N PHE A 110 -1.37 30.42 15.92
CA PHE A 110 -1.01 29.24 15.14
C PHE A 110 -2.01 29.04 14.00
N SER A 111 -1.71 29.58 12.81
CA SER A 111 -2.36 29.11 11.58
C SER A 111 -1.48 29.27 10.34
N GLY A 112 -1.39 28.22 9.52
CA GLY A 112 -0.97 28.33 8.11
C GLY A 112 0.30 27.57 7.72
N SER A 113 0.12 26.29 7.40
CA SER A 113 0.99 25.38 6.64
C SER A 113 2.00 26.00 5.66
N GLY A 114 3.29 25.73 5.89
CA GLY A 114 4.36 25.93 4.92
C GLY A 114 4.51 24.75 3.93
N PRO A 115 5.17 24.97 2.77
CA PRO A 115 5.25 23.99 1.69
C PRO A 115 6.20 22.83 2.01
N ILE A 116 5.67 21.60 1.92
CA ILE A 116 6.42 20.35 2.06
C ILE A 116 7.32 20.16 0.83
N LEU A 117 8.62 20.40 1.00
CA LEU A 117 9.65 19.94 0.07
C LEU A 117 9.63 18.40 0.02
N ARG A 118 9.27 17.82 -1.13
CA ARG A 118 9.34 16.37 -1.34
C ARG A 118 10.80 15.91 -1.31
N ALA A 119 11.17 15.23 -0.24
CA ALA A 119 12.51 14.65 -0.09
C ALA A 119 12.73 13.47 -1.06
N SER A 120 13.99 13.25 -1.46
CA SER A 120 14.41 12.14 -2.33
C SER A 120 14.03 10.77 -1.74
N ALA A 121 13.97 9.70 -2.56
CA ALA A 121 13.60 8.36 -2.08
C ALA A 121 14.45 7.82 -0.90
N PRO A 122 15.78 8.08 -0.84
CA PRO A 122 16.59 7.78 0.34
C PRO A 122 16.21 8.62 1.58
N HIS A 123 15.87 9.90 1.40
CA HIS A 123 15.45 10.77 2.51
C HIS A 123 14.07 10.39 3.03
N ARG A 124 13.14 9.98 2.16
CA ARG A 124 11.84 9.42 2.55
C ARG A 124 12.02 8.15 3.39
N ARG A 125 12.79 7.17 2.91
CA ARG A 125 13.05 5.93 3.68
C ARG A 125 13.68 6.20 5.04
N TRP A 126 14.59 7.17 5.13
CA TRP A 126 15.20 7.54 6.41
C TRP A 126 14.16 8.14 7.37
N ARG A 127 13.33 9.09 6.90
CA ARG A 127 12.27 9.72 7.70
C ARG A 127 11.11 8.77 8.03
N ASP A 128 10.76 7.85 7.14
CA ASP A 128 9.74 6.81 7.39
C ASP A 128 10.20 5.87 8.51
N THR A 129 11.49 5.52 8.51
CA THR A 129 12.08 4.69 9.56
C THR A 129 12.16 5.45 10.89
N GLN A 130 12.50 6.74 10.84
CA GLN A 130 12.47 7.64 12.00
C GLN A 130 11.07 7.69 12.61
N ALA A 131 10.05 8.06 11.83
CA ALA A 131 8.67 8.16 12.30
C ALA A 131 8.12 6.84 12.85
N LYS A 132 8.54 5.70 12.28
CA LYS A 132 8.19 4.37 12.81
C LYS A 132 8.82 4.16 14.20
N LEU A 133 10.10 4.48 14.37
CA LEU A 133 10.82 4.27 15.63
C LEU A 133 10.39 5.26 16.72
N GLU A 134 10.05 6.49 16.36
CA GLU A 134 9.45 7.48 17.25
C GLU A 134 8.14 6.96 17.85
N ARG A 135 7.20 6.49 17.01
CA ARG A 135 5.95 5.90 17.49
C ARG A 135 6.16 4.72 18.44
N TYR A 136 7.11 3.84 18.14
CA TYR A 136 7.41 2.70 19.00
C TYR A 136 8.06 3.11 20.32
N ALA A 137 8.96 4.10 20.27
CA ALA A 137 9.61 4.62 21.46
C ALA A 137 8.63 5.39 22.36
N GLU A 138 7.72 6.17 21.78
CA GLU A 138 6.63 6.86 22.48
C GLU A 138 5.64 5.87 23.10
N GLN A 139 5.23 4.84 22.36
CA GLN A 139 4.36 3.79 22.90
C GLN A 139 5.05 3.04 24.05
N TRP A 140 6.33 2.70 23.87
CA TRP A 140 7.13 2.07 24.91
C TRP A 140 7.25 2.95 26.16
N ASP A 141 7.49 4.25 26.02
CA ASP A 141 7.58 5.18 27.15
C ASP A 141 6.24 5.40 27.85
N ARG A 142 5.14 5.52 27.09
CA ARG A 142 3.77 5.65 27.62
C ARG A 142 3.32 4.41 28.40
N GLU A 143 3.76 3.23 27.97
CA GLU A 143 3.47 1.95 28.63
C GLU A 143 4.55 1.57 29.66
N ASP A 144 5.10 2.57 30.36
CA ASP A 144 6.09 2.42 31.45
C ASP A 144 7.28 1.53 31.07
N ARG A 145 7.78 1.71 29.84
CA ARG A 145 8.93 1.00 29.28
C ARG A 145 8.77 -0.52 29.26
N ALA A 146 7.55 -1.02 29.02
CA ALA A 146 7.22 -2.44 29.01
C ALA A 146 8.12 -3.31 28.10
N PRO A 147 8.73 -4.40 28.61
CA PRO A 147 9.64 -5.26 27.83
C PRO A 147 9.03 -5.92 26.59
N ARG A 148 7.70 -6.12 26.56
CA ARG A 148 6.97 -6.73 25.43
C ARG A 148 6.98 -5.88 24.16
N LEU A 149 7.25 -4.58 24.29
CA LEU A 149 7.29 -3.63 23.17
C LEU A 149 8.68 -3.47 22.55
N LEU A 150 9.71 -4.10 23.13
CA LEU A 150 11.08 -4.02 22.63
C LEU A 150 11.24 -4.74 21.29
N LEU A 151 12.10 -4.20 20.42
CA LEU A 151 12.32 -4.73 19.08
C LEU A 151 12.84 -6.18 19.11
N ARG A 152 12.36 -6.99 18.15
CA ARG A 152 12.85 -8.36 17.89
C ARG A 152 14.02 -8.35 16.91
N ASP A 153 14.74 -9.47 16.78
CA ASP A 153 16.07 -9.52 16.17
C ASP A 153 16.16 -8.92 14.75
N ALA A 154 15.16 -9.14 13.90
CA ALA A 154 15.14 -8.57 12.54
C ALA A 154 14.93 -7.04 12.54
N GLU A 155 14.04 -6.56 13.39
CA GLU A 155 13.68 -5.13 13.51
C GLU A 155 14.79 -4.34 14.22
N LEU A 156 15.40 -4.93 15.26
CA LEU A 156 16.55 -4.37 15.97
C LEU A 156 17.76 -4.22 15.03
N ARG A 157 18.03 -5.20 14.15
CA ARG A 157 19.06 -5.07 13.12
C ARG A 157 18.77 -3.93 12.15
N GLY A 158 17.49 -3.75 11.78
CA GLY A 158 17.04 -2.63 10.96
C GLY A 158 17.27 -1.28 11.64
N ALA A 159 16.83 -1.14 12.90
CA ALA A 159 16.96 0.07 13.69
C ALA A 159 18.43 0.46 13.93
N LYS A 160 19.32 -0.52 14.19
CA LYS A 160 20.76 -0.29 14.34
C LYS A 160 21.41 0.21 13.04
N ARG A 161 21.03 -0.35 11.88
CA ARG A 161 21.52 0.12 10.57
C ARG A 161 21.04 1.55 10.28
N TRP A 162 19.77 1.84 10.60
CA TRP A 162 19.22 3.19 10.44
C TRP A 162 19.94 4.20 11.34
N LEU A 163 20.16 3.87 12.62
CA LEU A 163 20.87 4.75 13.57
C LEU A 163 22.32 5.02 13.16
N ALA A 164 22.96 4.08 12.46
CA ALA A 164 24.31 4.24 11.90
C ALA A 164 24.33 4.97 10.55
N SER A 165 23.17 5.22 9.93
CA SER A 165 23.06 5.92 8.65
C SER A 165 23.00 7.44 8.86
N PRO A 166 23.74 8.25 8.08
CA PRO A 166 23.74 9.70 8.24
C PRO A 166 22.34 10.28 7.98
N PRO A 167 21.89 11.26 8.78
CA PRO A 167 20.57 11.86 8.61
C PRO A 167 20.49 12.73 7.34
N PRO A 168 19.30 12.88 6.73
CA PRO A 168 19.07 13.71 5.54
C PRO A 168 19.43 15.19 5.73
N SER A 169 19.36 15.70 6.96
CA SER A 169 19.82 17.03 7.33
C SER A 169 20.34 17.06 8.77
N PRO A 170 21.15 18.06 9.16
CA PRO A 170 21.60 18.23 10.55
C PRO A 170 20.46 18.47 11.57
N ALA A 171 19.26 18.83 11.09
CA ALA A 171 18.07 19.00 11.94
C ALA A 171 17.31 17.68 12.17
N ASP A 172 17.53 16.68 11.33
CA ASP A 172 16.96 15.35 11.44
C ASP A 172 17.83 14.50 12.41
N ASP A 173 17.60 14.58 13.73
CA ASP A 173 18.25 13.69 14.71
C ASP A 173 17.29 12.55 15.11
N ALA A 174 17.84 11.37 15.41
CA ALA A 174 17.07 10.23 15.90
C ALA A 174 16.28 10.53 17.19
N GLY A 175 16.66 11.56 17.94
CA GLY A 175 16.03 11.92 19.20
C GLY A 175 16.47 11.02 20.36
N ARG A 176 16.41 11.57 21.59
CA ARG A 176 16.88 10.87 22.79
C ARG A 176 16.08 9.59 23.07
N LEU A 177 14.75 9.67 22.99
CA LEU A 177 13.85 8.58 23.35
C LEU A 177 14.01 7.35 22.43
N VAL A 178 14.16 7.58 21.12
CA VAL A 178 14.41 6.50 20.15
C VAL A 178 15.75 5.81 20.41
N ARG A 179 16.80 6.56 20.76
CA ARG A 179 18.11 5.98 21.11
C ARG A 179 18.02 5.10 22.36
N GLU A 180 17.30 5.57 23.39
CA GLU A 180 17.03 4.79 24.61
C GLU A 180 16.25 3.51 24.31
N PHE A 181 15.22 3.59 23.46
CA PHE A 181 14.41 2.45 23.05
C PHE A 181 15.22 1.39 22.27
N ILE A 182 16.09 1.82 21.35
CA ILE A 182 16.97 0.93 20.59
C ILE A 182 18.00 0.25 21.51
N ASP A 183 18.55 0.98 22.49
CA ASP A 183 19.48 0.44 23.48
C ASP A 183 18.81 -0.56 24.42
N ALA A 184 17.62 -0.25 24.94
CA ALA A 184 16.82 -1.17 25.75
C ALA A 184 16.51 -2.46 24.97
N SER A 185 16.14 -2.32 23.69
CA SER A 185 15.91 -3.45 22.80
C SER A 185 17.17 -4.30 22.58
N ALA A 186 18.34 -3.66 22.44
CA ALA A 186 19.62 -4.36 22.32
C ALA A 186 20.01 -5.13 23.59
N LYS A 187 19.80 -4.54 24.77
CA LYS A 187 20.05 -5.19 26.06
C LYS A 187 19.13 -6.40 26.26
N ALA A 188 17.85 -6.28 25.91
CA ALA A 188 16.90 -7.39 25.98
C ALA A 188 17.23 -8.52 25.00
N ALA A 189 17.70 -8.20 23.78
CA ALA A 189 18.18 -9.21 22.83
C ALA A 189 19.42 -9.96 23.35
N ALA A 190 20.38 -9.25 23.96
CA ALA A 190 21.57 -9.86 24.56
C ALA A 190 21.22 -10.81 25.72
N ARG A 191 20.26 -10.43 26.58
CA ARG A 191 19.76 -11.29 27.67
C ARG A 191 19.08 -12.55 27.15
N ARG A 192 18.26 -12.44 26.09
CA ARG A 192 17.64 -13.60 25.42
C ARG A 192 18.70 -14.54 24.84
N GLY A 193 19.70 -14.01 24.14
CA GLY A 193 20.81 -14.78 23.57
C GLY A 193 21.62 -15.56 24.61
N ALA A 194 21.94 -14.91 25.74
CA ALA A 194 22.63 -15.56 26.87
C ALA A 194 21.81 -16.69 27.50
N MET A 195 20.48 -16.52 27.61
CA MET A 195 19.57 -17.54 28.17
C MET A 195 19.43 -18.77 27.26
N THR A 196 19.40 -18.58 25.94
CA THR A 196 19.47 -19.69 24.95
C THR A 196 20.81 -20.43 24.97
N ALA A 197 21.93 -19.73 25.22
CA ALA A 197 23.24 -20.37 25.34
C ALA A 197 23.34 -21.24 26.61
N VAL A 198 22.76 -20.80 27.73
CA VAL A 198 22.70 -21.58 28.98
C VAL A 198 21.80 -22.82 28.83
N LEU A 199 20.65 -22.70 28.14
CA LEU A 199 19.78 -23.84 27.83
C LEU A 199 20.40 -24.83 26.83
N ALA A 200 21.22 -24.36 25.88
CA ALA A 200 21.94 -25.22 24.95
C ALA A 200 23.08 -26.02 25.63
N VAL A 201 23.66 -25.51 26.71
CA VAL A 201 24.63 -26.26 27.54
C VAL A 201 23.91 -27.23 28.48
N ALA A 202 22.70 -26.92 28.95
CA ALA A 202 21.92 -27.80 29.83
C ALA A 202 21.17 -28.93 29.09
N GLY A 203 20.88 -28.77 27.78
CA GLY A 203 20.18 -29.78 26.97
C GLY A 203 21.04 -30.95 26.50
N GLY A 204 22.33 -30.96 26.85
CA GLY A 204 23.33 -31.93 26.41
C GLY A 204 23.79 -32.93 27.46
N ALA A 205 22.93 -33.39 28.38
CA ALA A 205 23.16 -34.62 29.17
C ALA A 205 21.87 -35.07 29.88
N VAL A 206 21.24 -36.14 29.38
CA VAL A 206 20.33 -36.96 30.18
C VAL A 206 21.19 -37.94 30.98
N VAL A 207 20.95 -38.08 32.30
CA VAL A 207 20.89 -39.34 33.07
C VAL A 207 20.98 -39.08 34.60
N LEU A 208 19.89 -39.45 35.28
CA LEU A 208 19.73 -39.91 36.68
C LEU A 208 19.67 -38.92 37.88
N ALA A 209 18.58 -39.12 38.63
CA ALA A 209 18.40 -38.99 40.08
C ALA A 209 18.18 -37.60 40.72
N GLY A 210 16.96 -37.41 41.24
CA GLY A 210 16.72 -37.10 42.66
C GLY A 210 17.13 -35.73 43.24
N ALA A 211 16.10 -35.02 43.72
CA ALA A 211 16.07 -34.15 44.91
C ALA A 211 16.78 -32.77 44.92
N ALA A 212 15.95 -31.77 45.27
CA ALA A 212 16.13 -30.74 46.29
C ALA A 212 17.40 -29.84 46.33
N ALA A 213 17.11 -28.54 46.23
CA ALA A 213 17.55 -27.44 47.09
C ALA A 213 19.00 -26.87 47.01
N ALA A 214 19.00 -25.55 46.80
CA ALA A 214 19.80 -24.52 47.47
C ALA A 214 21.34 -24.49 47.30
N ILE A 215 21.77 -23.45 46.56
CA ILE A 215 22.79 -22.43 46.90
C ILE A 215 23.91 -22.88 47.84
N VAL A 216 25.18 -22.77 47.41
CA VAL A 216 26.24 -21.97 48.09
C VAL A 216 27.50 -21.85 47.20
N PHE A 217 28.06 -20.65 47.26
CA PHE A 217 29.35 -20.22 46.73
C PHE A 217 30.53 -20.67 47.64
N TRP A 218 31.67 -20.98 47.00
CA TRP A 218 33.06 -20.83 47.46
C TRP A 218 33.83 -22.05 48.04
N PRO A 219 35.14 -22.23 47.72
CA PRO A 219 35.81 -23.52 47.83
C PRO A 219 36.80 -23.65 49.01
N ALA A 220 37.09 -24.94 49.25
CA ALA A 220 38.30 -25.59 49.77
C ALA A 220 38.65 -25.46 51.28
N PRO A 221 39.26 -26.53 51.85
CA PRO A 221 38.89 -27.03 53.18
C PRO A 221 40.01 -26.93 54.22
N ASP A 222 39.65 -27.13 55.49
CA ASP A 222 40.53 -27.82 56.44
C ASP A 222 39.68 -28.67 57.41
N PRO A 223 40.11 -29.89 57.78
CA PRO A 223 39.31 -30.86 58.49
C PRO A 223 39.62 -30.84 59.98
N ASP A 224 38.59 -30.79 60.82
CA ASP A 224 38.67 -31.48 62.11
C ASP A 224 37.29 -31.79 62.67
N ALA A 225 37.15 -33.07 63.03
CA ALA A 225 36.30 -33.62 64.08
C ALA A 225 34.75 -33.52 63.99
N ALA A 226 34.15 -34.59 63.44
CA ALA A 226 33.39 -35.63 64.16
C ALA A 226 32.28 -35.28 65.22
N PRO A 227 31.29 -36.18 65.41
CA PRO A 227 29.86 -35.84 65.55
C PRO A 227 29.18 -36.40 66.82
N THR A 228 27.90 -36.07 67.04
CA THR A 228 26.85 -36.95 67.65
C THR A 228 25.46 -36.47 67.20
N ALA A 229 24.66 -37.25 66.47
CA ALA A 229 23.66 -38.24 66.94
C ALA A 229 22.49 -37.62 67.75
N ASP A 230 21.25 -37.73 67.27
CA ASP A 230 20.26 -38.73 67.73
C ASP A 230 18.90 -38.58 67.01
N SER A 231 17.99 -39.49 67.32
CA SER A 231 17.03 -40.25 66.51
C SER A 231 15.54 -39.86 66.60
N GLY A 232 14.76 -40.50 65.72
CA GLY A 232 13.39 -40.99 65.98
C GLY A 232 12.25 -40.05 65.55
N GLY A 233 11.17 -40.46 64.88
CA GLY A 233 10.67 -41.78 64.46
C GLY A 233 9.14 -41.69 64.28
N ALA A 234 8.62 -42.28 63.17
CA ALA A 234 7.31 -42.96 62.93
C ALA A 234 5.97 -42.38 63.51
N ALA A 235 4.76 -42.57 62.96
CA ALA A 235 4.18 -43.13 61.73
C ALA A 235 2.64 -42.88 61.73
N ALA A 236 2.03 -42.89 60.53
CA ALA A 236 0.67 -43.26 60.07
C ALA A 236 -0.62 -43.10 60.93
N THR A 237 -1.74 -42.70 60.27
CA THR A 237 -2.94 -43.54 59.94
C THR A 237 -4.11 -42.71 59.35
N GLU A 238 -5.16 -43.42 58.89
CA GLU A 238 -6.17 -43.17 57.84
C GLU A 238 -7.45 -42.39 58.23
N GLY A 239 -8.24 -41.97 57.21
CA GLY A 239 -9.70 -42.23 57.12
C GLY A 239 -10.70 -41.09 57.40
N GLY A 240 -11.79 -41.02 56.60
CA GLY A 240 -13.08 -40.42 57.02
C GLY A 240 -13.88 -39.62 55.98
N GLN A 241 -15.16 -39.98 55.77
CA GLN A 241 -16.16 -39.42 54.84
C GLN A 241 -17.10 -38.38 55.50
N ASP A 242 -17.72 -37.55 54.62
CA ASP A 242 -19.13 -37.08 54.60
C ASP A 242 -19.79 -36.15 55.65
N GLU A 243 -20.56 -35.21 55.08
CA GLU A 243 -21.82 -34.54 55.50
C GLU A 243 -21.86 -33.27 56.40
N ARG A 244 -22.30 -32.17 55.74
CA ARG A 244 -23.29 -31.10 56.07
C ARG A 244 -23.51 -30.64 57.54
N ASP A 245 -23.28 -29.34 57.81
CA ASP A 245 -24.31 -28.32 58.18
C ASP A 245 -23.67 -26.94 58.49
N ALA A 246 -24.37 -25.86 58.11
CA ALA A 246 -24.02 -24.42 58.24
C ALA A 246 -24.32 -23.87 59.67
N PRO A 247 -24.22 -22.55 60.02
CA PRO A 247 -23.82 -21.34 59.28
C PRO A 247 -22.90 -20.33 60.06
N VAL A 248 -22.57 -19.21 59.40
CA VAL A 248 -22.47 -17.79 59.89
C VAL A 248 -21.24 -17.05 59.33
N ARG A 249 -21.53 -16.16 58.35
CA ARG A 249 -21.09 -14.76 58.10
C ARG A 249 -19.64 -14.36 58.37
N ASP A 250 -18.97 -13.81 57.36
CA ASP A 250 -18.79 -12.36 57.19
C ASP A 250 -18.33 -12.04 55.74
N ASP A 251 -18.99 -11.03 55.15
CA ASP A 251 -18.52 -9.96 54.26
C ASP A 251 -17.71 -10.28 52.97
N ASP A 252 -18.33 -10.11 51.80
CA ASP A 252 -18.06 -8.99 50.87
C ASP A 252 -18.95 -9.12 49.61
N ASP A 253 -19.37 -7.95 49.12
CA ASP A 253 -20.60 -7.68 48.39
C ASP A 253 -20.62 -8.05 46.89
N ASP A 254 -21.81 -8.54 46.50
CA ASP A 254 -22.67 -8.26 45.34
C ASP A 254 -22.12 -8.09 43.91
N ASP A 255 -22.68 -8.96 43.06
CA ASP A 255 -23.33 -8.71 41.76
C ASP A 255 -23.20 -7.31 41.14
N ASP A 256 -22.73 -7.28 39.88
CA ASP A 256 -23.50 -6.66 38.79
C ASP A 256 -22.96 -7.09 37.41
N ARG A 257 -23.86 -7.67 36.60
CA ARG A 257 -23.93 -7.43 35.14
C ARG A 257 -25.03 -6.36 34.95
N PRO A 258 -25.12 -5.62 33.84
CA PRO A 258 -24.49 -5.76 32.53
C PRO A 258 -23.78 -4.43 32.11
N ASP A 259 -23.15 -4.28 30.95
CA ASP A 259 -23.80 -3.61 29.82
C ASP A 259 -22.88 -3.58 28.58
N ASP A 260 -23.55 -3.48 27.44
CA ASP A 260 -23.06 -3.24 26.09
C ASP A 260 -22.33 -1.89 25.98
N ASP A 261 -21.13 -1.86 25.40
CA ASP A 261 -20.53 -0.65 24.83
C ASP A 261 -20.31 -0.87 23.33
N ASP A 262 -21.41 -0.68 22.59
CA ASP A 262 -21.40 -0.09 21.27
C ASP A 262 -21.13 1.41 21.44
N ASP A 263 -19.91 1.88 21.17
CA ASP A 263 -19.65 3.31 21.02
C ASP A 263 -20.10 3.77 19.62
N ASP A 264 -21.41 4.01 19.52
CA ASP A 264 -22.09 4.90 18.59
C ASP A 264 -22.15 6.30 19.21
N ASP A 265 -21.19 7.17 18.87
CA ASP A 265 -21.34 8.60 19.09
C ASP A 265 -21.88 9.25 17.81
N GLY A 266 -23.21 9.29 17.73
CA GLY A 266 -23.95 10.19 16.87
C GLY A 266 -23.81 11.64 17.35
N ASP A 267 -22.99 12.42 16.65
CA ASP A 267 -23.05 13.88 16.69
C ASP A 267 -24.12 14.36 15.69
N ASP A 268 -25.25 14.81 16.23
CA ASP A 268 -26.29 15.56 15.51
C ASP A 268 -25.73 16.94 15.09
N GLY A 269 -24.92 16.93 14.03
CA GLY A 269 -24.38 18.11 13.37
C GLY A 269 -24.98 18.27 11.97
N ASP A 270 -25.86 19.26 11.84
CA ASP A 270 -26.37 19.89 10.61
C ASP A 270 -25.71 19.44 9.28
N ALA A 271 -26.52 18.82 8.42
CA ALA A 271 -26.14 18.35 7.10
C ALA A 271 -25.69 19.51 6.19
N THR A 272 -24.41 19.84 6.27
CA THR A 272 -23.75 20.69 5.27
C THR A 272 -23.52 19.89 3.99
N PRO A 273 -23.79 20.45 2.81
CA PRO A 273 -23.63 19.72 1.56
C PRO A 273 -22.14 19.46 1.31
N ALA A 274 -21.80 18.18 1.10
CA ALA A 274 -20.50 17.73 0.61
C ALA A 274 -20.15 18.52 -0.67
N THR A 275 -19.30 19.54 -0.54
CA THR A 275 -18.97 20.44 -1.65
C THR A 275 -17.45 20.58 -1.80
N ASP A 276 -17.03 20.33 -3.04
CA ASP A 276 -15.74 20.58 -3.69
C ASP A 276 -14.48 19.77 -3.33
N SER A 277 -14.21 19.38 -2.09
CA SER A 277 -12.90 18.78 -1.77
C SER A 277 -12.70 17.33 -2.27
N ASP A 278 -13.70 16.46 -2.10
CA ASP A 278 -13.62 15.05 -2.53
C ASP A 278 -13.70 14.89 -4.06
N ASP A 279 -14.44 15.77 -4.74
CA ASP A 279 -14.53 15.77 -6.22
C ASP A 279 -13.22 16.22 -6.88
N SER A 280 -12.44 17.09 -6.23
CA SER A 280 -11.15 17.57 -6.76
C SER A 280 -10.10 16.45 -6.83
N ALA A 281 -10.12 15.50 -5.88
CA ALA A 281 -9.21 14.35 -5.86
C ALA A 281 -9.45 13.39 -7.04
N VAL A 282 -10.69 13.35 -7.53
CA VAL A 282 -11.09 12.47 -8.64
C VAL A 282 -11.02 13.18 -10.00
N ASN A 283 -11.22 14.50 -10.04
CA ASN A 283 -11.37 15.29 -11.28
C ASN A 283 -10.23 16.28 -11.56
N GLY A 284 -9.13 16.27 -10.80
CA GLY A 284 -7.98 17.15 -10.98
C GLY A 284 -6.97 16.73 -12.07
N PRO A 285 -5.97 17.58 -12.38
CA PRO A 285 -4.89 17.28 -13.33
C PRO A 285 -4.13 15.98 -13.02
N ILE A 286 -3.64 15.31 -14.06
CA ILE A 286 -2.89 14.05 -13.94
C ILE A 286 -1.42 14.28 -14.25
N VAL A 287 -0.53 13.65 -13.47
CA VAL A 287 0.89 13.53 -13.83
C VAL A 287 1.10 12.15 -14.45
N HIS A 288 1.45 12.14 -15.72
CA HIS A 288 1.77 10.95 -16.48
C HIS A 288 3.29 10.76 -16.51
N LYS A 289 3.76 9.56 -16.18
CA LYS A 289 5.18 9.20 -16.27
C LYS A 289 5.42 8.40 -17.55
N VAL A 290 6.20 8.97 -18.47
CA VAL A 290 6.50 8.39 -19.78
C VAL A 290 7.16 7.02 -19.63
N ILE A 291 6.63 6.00 -20.30
CA ILE A 291 7.21 4.65 -20.37
C ILE A 291 8.17 4.52 -21.58
N PRO A 292 9.01 3.47 -21.68
CA PRO A 292 9.94 3.34 -22.79
C PRO A 292 9.20 3.33 -24.14
N ASN A 293 9.74 4.10 -25.11
CA ASN A 293 9.20 4.20 -26.47
C ASN A 293 7.73 4.66 -26.57
N GLU A 294 7.26 5.41 -25.57
CA GLU A 294 5.95 6.06 -25.61
C GLU A 294 5.99 7.39 -26.37
N THR A 295 4.93 7.67 -27.12
CA THR A 295 4.82 8.86 -27.98
C THR A 295 3.79 9.85 -27.44
N LEU A 296 3.82 11.10 -27.92
CA LEU A 296 2.78 12.07 -27.59
C LEU A 296 1.39 11.60 -28.03
N ASP A 297 1.29 10.92 -29.17
CA ASP A 297 0.05 10.31 -29.68
C ASP A 297 -0.49 9.23 -28.72
N ASP A 298 0.38 8.35 -28.21
CA ASP A 298 -0.01 7.34 -27.22
C ASP A 298 -0.64 7.98 -25.98
N ILE A 299 0.03 9.01 -25.44
CA ILE A 299 -0.39 9.74 -24.23
C ILE A 299 -1.67 10.55 -24.50
N ALA A 300 -1.75 11.19 -25.66
CA ALA A 300 -2.93 11.95 -26.10
C ALA A 300 -4.16 11.05 -26.17
N LYS A 301 -4.06 9.89 -26.84
CA LYS A 301 -5.14 8.89 -26.92
C LYS A 301 -5.53 8.36 -25.55
N ARG A 302 -4.54 8.07 -24.70
CA ARG A 302 -4.73 7.55 -23.35
C ARG A 302 -5.61 8.46 -22.49
N TYR A 303 -5.38 9.78 -22.53
CA TYR A 303 -6.11 10.76 -21.72
C TYR A 303 -7.25 11.46 -22.47
N GLY A 304 -7.45 11.15 -23.75
CA GLY A 304 -8.45 11.79 -24.60
C GLY A 304 -8.19 13.29 -24.79
N VAL A 305 -6.93 13.68 -24.98
CA VAL A 305 -6.51 15.08 -25.21
C VAL A 305 -5.80 15.20 -26.56
N ARG A 306 -5.47 16.41 -27.00
CA ARG A 306 -4.66 16.63 -28.22
C ARG A 306 -3.17 16.68 -27.85
N GLU A 307 -2.29 16.22 -28.74
CA GLU A 307 -0.84 16.34 -28.55
C GLU A 307 -0.40 17.79 -28.32
N ASP A 308 -1.02 18.72 -29.06
CA ASP A 308 -0.77 20.17 -28.95
C ASP A 308 -1.00 20.67 -27.51
N ASP A 309 -1.97 20.09 -26.81
CA ASP A 309 -2.28 20.46 -25.43
C ASP A 309 -1.21 19.93 -24.48
N ILE A 310 -0.77 18.68 -24.66
CA ILE A 310 0.33 18.10 -23.88
C ILE A 310 1.61 18.92 -24.08
N VAL A 311 1.93 19.27 -25.33
CA VAL A 311 3.06 20.13 -25.68
C VAL A 311 2.97 21.48 -24.98
N ARG A 312 1.80 22.13 -25.04
CA ARG A 312 1.55 23.44 -24.43
C ARG A 312 1.62 23.41 -22.90
N TRP A 313 1.05 22.40 -22.26
CA TRP A 313 1.05 22.26 -20.80
C TRP A 313 2.45 21.98 -20.25
N ASN A 314 3.28 21.26 -21.00
CA ASN A 314 4.60 20.82 -20.56
C ASN A 314 5.76 21.61 -21.16
N LEU A 315 5.48 22.53 -22.09
CA LEU A 315 6.46 23.36 -22.78
C LEU A 315 7.57 22.53 -23.48
N ILE A 316 7.19 21.38 -24.03
CA ILE A 316 8.12 20.44 -24.68
C ILE A 316 8.16 20.66 -26.19
N ASN A 317 9.29 20.36 -26.83
CA ASN A 317 9.37 20.36 -28.28
C ASN A 317 8.57 19.16 -28.82
N ARG A 318 7.59 19.42 -29.70
CA ARG A 318 6.78 18.38 -30.36
C ARG A 318 7.64 17.32 -31.04
N ASP A 319 8.70 17.74 -31.71
CA ASP A 319 9.52 16.85 -32.54
C ASP A 319 10.59 16.11 -31.71
N ALA A 320 10.73 16.44 -30.43
CA ALA A 320 11.64 15.75 -29.55
C ALA A 320 11.05 14.39 -29.14
N ARG A 321 11.89 13.35 -29.23
CA ARG A 321 11.57 12.05 -28.66
C ARG A 321 11.37 12.19 -27.14
N LEU A 322 10.27 11.63 -26.63
CA LEU A 322 10.03 11.57 -25.19
C LEU A 322 11.05 10.65 -24.51
N VAL A 323 11.55 11.09 -23.37
CA VAL A 323 12.50 10.35 -22.55
C VAL A 323 11.72 9.57 -21.50
N GLU A 324 12.06 8.30 -21.32
CA GLU A 324 11.47 7.48 -20.27
C GLU A 324 11.62 8.15 -18.91
N GLY A 325 10.56 8.12 -18.12
CA GLY A 325 10.51 8.67 -16.78
C GLY A 325 10.24 10.18 -16.73
N THR A 326 10.18 10.87 -17.87
CA THR A 326 9.68 12.25 -17.93
C THR A 326 8.26 12.31 -17.36
N GLU A 327 8.02 13.26 -16.47
CA GLU A 327 6.70 13.53 -15.93
C GLU A 327 6.02 14.60 -16.79
N LEU A 328 4.90 14.25 -17.42
CA LEU A 328 4.06 15.13 -18.20
C LEU A 328 2.76 15.41 -17.46
N ARG A 329 2.44 16.67 -17.31
CA ARG A 329 1.19 17.16 -16.74
C ARG A 329 0.10 17.19 -17.80
N ILE A 330 -1.04 16.59 -17.46
CA ILE A 330 -2.26 16.52 -18.24
C ILE A 330 -3.31 17.33 -17.49
N GLU A 331 -3.53 18.58 -17.89
CA GLU A 331 -4.35 19.52 -17.13
C GLU A 331 -5.84 19.19 -17.20
N THR A 332 -6.33 18.89 -18.40
CA THR A 332 -7.75 18.66 -18.66
C THR A 332 -7.98 17.33 -19.38
N PRO A 333 -7.71 16.18 -18.72
CA PRO A 333 -7.97 14.87 -19.30
C PRO A 333 -9.48 14.66 -19.48
N THR A 334 -9.91 14.15 -20.64
CA THR A 334 -11.31 13.73 -20.85
C THR A 334 -11.51 12.26 -20.49
N LEU A 335 -10.44 11.46 -20.54
CA LEU A 335 -10.39 10.09 -20.08
C LEU A 335 -9.47 9.96 -18.87
N ARG A 336 -9.88 9.14 -17.89
CA ARG A 336 -9.10 8.84 -16.68
C ARG A 336 -8.79 7.34 -16.61
N PRO A 337 -7.89 6.84 -17.47
CA PRO A 337 -7.51 5.43 -17.44
C PRO A 337 -6.81 5.09 -16.12
N LEU A 338 -6.90 3.82 -15.74
CA LEU A 338 -6.09 3.28 -14.64
C LEU A 338 -4.60 3.44 -14.93
N PRO A 339 -3.73 3.60 -13.92
CA PRO A 339 -2.28 3.71 -14.13
C PRO A 339 -1.72 2.56 -14.98
N GLN A 340 -0.74 2.86 -15.84
CA GLN A 340 0.02 1.83 -16.54
C GLN A 340 0.75 0.95 -15.51
N GLN A 341 0.69 -0.36 -15.71
CA GLN A 341 1.21 -1.35 -14.77
C GLN A 341 2.50 -1.94 -15.32
N ARG A 342 3.62 -1.76 -14.60
CA ARG A 342 4.87 -2.44 -14.87
C ARG A 342 4.89 -3.77 -14.13
N ILE A 343 4.93 -4.87 -14.88
CA ILE A 343 5.08 -6.21 -14.31
C ILE A 343 6.43 -6.81 -14.70
N GLU A 344 6.89 -7.74 -13.86
CA GLU A 344 8.02 -8.60 -14.14
C GLU A 344 7.49 -10.01 -14.41
N TYR A 345 7.68 -10.47 -15.64
CA TYR A 345 7.14 -11.73 -16.12
C TYR A 345 8.25 -12.73 -16.39
N GLU A 346 8.18 -13.89 -15.75
CA GLU A 346 9.06 -15.01 -16.03
C GLU A 346 8.53 -15.80 -17.23
N VAL A 347 9.30 -15.84 -18.31
CA VAL A 347 8.96 -16.48 -19.59
C VAL A 347 8.73 -17.99 -19.40
N GLU A 348 7.62 -18.51 -19.93
CA GLU A 348 7.29 -19.93 -19.89
C GLU A 348 7.93 -20.72 -21.05
N PRO A 349 8.08 -22.05 -20.92
CA PRO A 349 8.57 -22.89 -22.01
C PRO A 349 7.74 -22.72 -23.29
N GLY A 350 8.42 -22.45 -24.41
CA GLY A 350 7.79 -22.28 -25.73
C GLY A 350 7.36 -20.85 -26.08
N GLU A 351 7.57 -19.89 -25.19
CA GLU A 351 7.21 -18.49 -25.45
C GLU A 351 8.34 -17.70 -26.13
N GLY A 352 8.03 -17.16 -27.30
CA GLY A 352 8.87 -16.20 -28.02
C GLY A 352 8.31 -14.77 -27.95
N TRP A 353 9.04 -13.79 -28.49
CA TRP A 353 8.60 -12.39 -28.54
C TRP A 353 7.18 -12.21 -29.12
N VAL A 354 6.85 -12.96 -30.17
CA VAL A 354 5.54 -12.92 -30.83
C VAL A 354 4.45 -13.43 -29.87
N ALA A 355 4.65 -14.59 -29.25
CA ALA A 355 3.68 -15.18 -28.33
C ALA A 355 3.45 -14.30 -27.09
N LEU A 356 4.52 -13.68 -26.57
CA LEU A 356 4.44 -12.76 -25.44
C LEU A 356 3.71 -11.46 -25.80
N ALA A 357 4.01 -10.89 -26.97
CA ALA A 357 3.33 -9.71 -27.50
C ALA A 357 1.82 -9.96 -27.65
N GLU A 358 1.43 -11.10 -28.23
CA GLU A 358 0.03 -11.52 -28.34
C GLU A 358 -0.61 -11.74 -26.97
N ARG A 359 0.07 -12.44 -26.05
CA ARG A 359 -0.41 -12.71 -24.69
C ARG A 359 -0.80 -11.43 -23.95
N PHE A 360 0.05 -10.41 -24.02
CA PHE A 360 -0.16 -9.15 -23.30
C PHE A 360 -0.90 -8.09 -24.14
N GLY A 361 -1.19 -8.36 -25.42
CA GLY A 361 -1.82 -7.41 -26.33
C GLY A 361 -0.95 -6.17 -26.59
N ILE A 362 0.37 -6.34 -26.65
CA ILE A 362 1.36 -5.27 -26.83
C ILE A 362 2.07 -5.45 -28.16
N GLU A 363 2.37 -4.36 -28.86
CA GLU A 363 3.14 -4.42 -30.09
C GLU A 363 4.57 -4.94 -29.83
N ILE A 364 5.08 -5.83 -30.70
CA ILE A 364 6.38 -6.49 -30.49
C ILE A 364 7.51 -5.46 -30.34
N SER A 365 7.49 -4.35 -31.09
CA SER A 365 8.55 -3.34 -30.97
C SER A 365 8.52 -2.64 -29.60
N LYS A 366 7.33 -2.34 -29.06
CA LYS A 366 7.17 -1.82 -27.70
C LYS A 366 7.65 -2.82 -26.65
N LEU A 367 7.24 -4.09 -26.74
CA LEU A 367 7.67 -5.12 -25.79
C LEU A 367 9.21 -5.28 -25.77
N ARG A 368 9.85 -5.25 -26.95
CA ARG A 368 11.32 -5.24 -27.06
C ARG A 368 11.94 -3.98 -26.48
N SER A 369 11.32 -2.81 -26.70
CA SER A 369 11.81 -1.55 -26.15
C SER A 369 11.78 -1.47 -24.62
N TYR A 370 10.92 -2.27 -23.98
CA TYR A 370 10.91 -2.41 -22.52
C TYR A 370 12.07 -3.27 -22.00
N ASN A 371 12.73 -4.03 -22.87
CA ASN A 371 13.78 -5.00 -22.56
C ASN A 371 14.98 -4.83 -23.51
N PRO A 372 15.59 -3.63 -23.59
CA PRO A 372 16.61 -3.32 -24.60
C PRO A 372 17.88 -4.18 -24.49
N GLU A 373 18.13 -4.79 -23.33
CA GLU A 373 19.25 -5.70 -23.07
C GLU A 373 19.02 -7.14 -23.54
N LEU A 374 17.81 -7.49 -23.97
CA LEU A 374 17.44 -8.83 -24.39
C LEU A 374 17.29 -8.90 -25.92
N GLU A 375 18.19 -9.59 -26.60
CA GLU A 375 18.06 -9.89 -28.02
C GLU A 375 16.99 -10.98 -28.26
N GLU A 376 17.04 -12.05 -27.47
CA GLU A 376 16.09 -13.17 -27.51
C GLU A 376 15.48 -13.45 -26.13
N VAL A 377 14.24 -13.94 -26.12
CA VAL A 377 13.58 -14.46 -24.92
C VAL A 377 13.83 -15.95 -24.80
N ALA A 378 14.08 -16.39 -23.57
CA ALA A 378 14.27 -17.80 -23.24
C ALA A 378 13.48 -18.17 -21.99
N PRO A 379 13.01 -19.42 -21.88
CA PRO A 379 12.27 -19.88 -20.70
C PRO A 379 13.02 -19.63 -19.38
N GLY A 380 12.31 -19.19 -18.36
CA GLY A 380 12.85 -18.86 -17.04
C GLY A 380 13.56 -17.50 -16.95
N LYS A 381 13.74 -16.78 -18.06
CA LYS A 381 14.17 -15.38 -18.02
C LYS A 381 13.02 -14.50 -17.57
N THR A 382 13.34 -13.43 -16.85
CA THR A 382 12.38 -12.39 -16.50
C THR A 382 12.45 -11.28 -17.54
N ILE A 383 11.28 -10.85 -18.02
CA ILE A 383 11.11 -9.67 -18.86
C ILE A 383 10.25 -8.64 -18.13
N VAL A 384 10.44 -7.38 -18.48
CA VAL A 384 9.59 -6.27 -18.07
C VAL A 384 8.48 -6.09 -19.10
N VAL A 385 7.26 -5.93 -18.62
CA VAL A 385 6.11 -5.64 -19.47
C VAL A 385 5.37 -4.44 -18.88
N TRP A 386 5.16 -3.41 -19.69
CA TRP A 386 4.25 -2.32 -19.37
C TRP A 386 2.89 -2.59 -19.99
N ILE A 387 1.88 -2.73 -19.14
CA ILE A 387 0.50 -3.01 -19.51
C ILE A 387 -0.30 -1.73 -19.36
N ASP A 388 -1.05 -1.40 -20.41
CA ASP A 388 -2.11 -0.40 -20.36
C ASP A 388 -3.44 -1.11 -20.11
N PRO A 389 -4.00 -1.05 -18.88
CA PRO A 389 -5.24 -1.75 -18.57
C PRO A 389 -6.40 -1.16 -19.34
N LYS A 390 -7.20 -2.03 -19.98
CA LYS A 390 -8.39 -1.64 -20.74
C LYS A 390 -9.66 -2.19 -20.09
N PRO A 391 -10.75 -1.41 -20.04
CA PRO A 391 -12.01 -1.90 -19.51
C PRO A 391 -12.53 -3.06 -20.36
N TYR A 392 -13.06 -4.08 -19.70
CA TYR A 392 -13.72 -5.19 -20.38
C TYR A 392 -15.04 -4.74 -21.00
N LYS A 393 -15.33 -5.25 -22.19
CA LYS A 393 -16.66 -5.10 -22.79
C LYS A 393 -17.60 -6.14 -22.18
N PRO A 394 -18.88 -5.80 -21.96
CA PRO A 394 -19.90 -6.79 -21.63
C PRO A 394 -19.95 -7.85 -22.73
N ARG A 395 -19.98 -9.13 -22.36
CA ARG A 395 -20.28 -10.21 -23.31
C ARG A 395 -21.79 -10.23 -23.53
N GLU A 396 -22.21 -10.21 -24.79
CA GLU A 396 -23.62 -10.27 -25.19
C GLU A 396 -23.80 -11.35 -26.26
N PRO A 397 -24.96 -12.06 -26.29
CA PRO A 397 -26.07 -11.95 -25.35
C PRO A 397 -25.82 -12.70 -24.04
N ARG A 398 -26.32 -12.15 -22.93
CA ARG A 398 -26.32 -12.85 -21.64
C ARG A 398 -27.22 -14.08 -21.68
N GLN A 399 -26.68 -15.20 -21.21
CA GLN A 399 -27.41 -16.45 -21.05
C GLN A 399 -28.02 -16.56 -19.63
N PRO A 400 -29.10 -17.32 -19.45
CA PRO A 400 -29.57 -17.70 -18.12
C PRO A 400 -28.47 -18.49 -17.39
N ILE A 401 -28.22 -18.10 -16.13
CA ILE A 401 -27.26 -18.79 -15.27
C ILE A 401 -28.00 -19.89 -14.51
N ALA A 402 -27.50 -21.12 -14.63
CA ALA A 402 -28.05 -22.24 -13.88
C ALA A 402 -27.88 -22.01 -12.37
N THR A 403 -28.99 -21.99 -11.64
CA THR A 403 -28.97 -21.88 -10.19
C THR A 403 -28.46 -23.19 -9.58
N LEU A 404 -27.42 -23.09 -8.76
CA LEU A 404 -27.01 -24.19 -7.89
C LEU A 404 -27.99 -24.25 -6.73
N THR A 405 -28.80 -25.32 -6.62
CA THR A 405 -29.67 -25.54 -5.46
C THR A 405 -28.99 -26.49 -4.48
N LEU A 406 -28.88 -26.07 -3.22
CA LEU A 406 -28.24 -26.82 -2.14
C LEU A 406 -29.22 -27.00 -0.97
N PRO A 407 -29.07 -28.08 -0.16
CA PRO A 407 -29.92 -28.30 1.00
C PRO A 407 -29.85 -27.15 2.02
N GLU A 408 -30.99 -26.57 2.37
CA GLU A 408 -31.11 -25.52 3.40
C GLU A 408 -30.74 -25.99 4.81
N THR A 409 -30.46 -27.29 4.99
CA THR A 409 -29.96 -27.87 6.24
C THR A 409 -28.52 -27.45 6.55
N ALA A 410 -27.76 -26.96 5.56
CA ALA A 410 -26.42 -26.40 5.75
C ALA A 410 -26.51 -24.92 6.16
N GLN A 411 -26.42 -24.64 7.45
CA GLN A 411 -26.78 -23.36 8.04
C GLN A 411 -25.66 -22.70 8.83
N SER A 412 -25.61 -21.38 8.71
CA SER A 412 -24.84 -20.50 9.57
C SER A 412 -25.48 -20.36 10.94
N ILE A 413 -24.69 -20.52 12.00
CA ILE A 413 -25.13 -20.35 13.38
C ILE A 413 -24.20 -19.33 14.08
N GLY A 414 -24.77 -18.35 14.77
CA GLY A 414 -24.02 -17.31 15.48
C GLY A 414 -23.51 -16.20 14.57
N SER A 415 -22.47 -15.48 15.01
CA SER A 415 -21.88 -14.37 14.25
C SER A 415 -20.65 -14.85 13.44
N PRO A 416 -20.17 -14.07 12.46
CA PRO A 416 -18.95 -14.39 11.70
C PRO A 416 -17.69 -14.69 12.53
N ASN A 417 -17.59 -14.11 13.73
CA ASN A 417 -16.44 -14.17 14.65
C ASN A 417 -16.70 -14.96 15.95
N ASP A 418 -17.92 -15.44 16.15
CA ASP A 418 -18.30 -16.33 17.25
C ASP A 418 -19.47 -17.19 16.77
N GLY A 419 -19.14 -18.18 15.94
CA GLY A 419 -20.13 -18.94 15.21
C GLY A 419 -19.66 -20.33 14.82
N ARG A 420 -20.59 -21.10 14.27
CA ARG A 420 -20.32 -22.45 13.77
C ARG A 420 -21.15 -22.72 12.52
N LEU A 421 -20.83 -23.83 11.87
CA LEU A 421 -21.50 -24.28 10.67
C LEU A 421 -22.19 -25.60 10.94
N GLU A 422 -23.51 -25.62 10.78
CA GLU A 422 -24.32 -26.84 10.86
C GLU A 422 -24.46 -27.45 9.46
N ASN A 423 -24.20 -28.75 9.32
CA ASN A 423 -24.20 -29.49 8.04
C ASN A 423 -23.44 -28.79 6.90
N GLY A 424 -22.30 -28.16 7.22
CA GLY A 424 -21.53 -27.37 6.27
C GLY A 424 -21.24 -28.06 4.94
N ILE A 425 -21.43 -27.33 3.84
CA ILE A 425 -21.17 -27.82 2.49
C ILE A 425 -19.80 -27.33 2.04
N GLN A 426 -18.98 -28.26 1.57
CA GLN A 426 -17.73 -27.92 0.91
C GLN A 426 -18.04 -27.25 -0.43
N LEU A 427 -17.35 -26.15 -0.75
CA LEU A 427 -17.44 -25.51 -2.05
C LEU A 427 -17.21 -26.55 -3.17
N PRO A 428 -18.20 -26.75 -4.06
CA PRO A 428 -18.10 -27.72 -5.15
C PRO A 428 -16.89 -27.46 -6.04
N ASP A 429 -16.47 -28.48 -6.78
CA ASP A 429 -15.50 -28.27 -7.85
C ASP A 429 -16.18 -27.63 -9.07
N ASN A 430 -15.53 -26.68 -9.72
CA ASN A 430 -16.09 -25.98 -10.88
C ASN A 430 -14.98 -25.32 -11.70
N ASP A 431 -15.10 -25.35 -13.04
CA ASP A 431 -14.10 -24.75 -13.95
C ASP A 431 -14.04 -23.21 -13.87
N ALA A 432 -15.06 -22.55 -13.29
CA ALA A 432 -15.10 -21.10 -13.17
C ALA A 432 -14.06 -20.54 -12.17
N TYR A 433 -13.58 -21.35 -11.22
CA TYR A 433 -12.63 -20.95 -10.18
C TYR A 433 -11.69 -22.08 -9.77
N THR A 434 -10.58 -21.71 -9.14
CA THR A 434 -9.66 -22.65 -8.47
C THR A 434 -9.87 -22.59 -6.97
N ARG A 435 -10.05 -23.77 -6.35
CA ARG A 435 -10.08 -23.93 -4.90
C ARG A 435 -8.65 -23.98 -4.37
N LYS A 436 -8.28 -22.99 -3.54
CA LYS A 436 -6.93 -22.92 -2.95
C LYS A 436 -6.66 -24.11 -2.02
N ALA A 437 -7.56 -24.34 -1.06
CA ALA A 437 -7.37 -25.34 -0.01
C ALA A 437 -8.72 -25.98 0.36
N PRO A 438 -9.19 -26.99 -0.39
CA PRO A 438 -10.53 -27.56 -0.20
C PRO A 438 -10.87 -27.96 1.23
N SER A 439 -9.89 -28.37 2.04
CA SER A 439 -10.08 -28.76 3.45
C SER A 439 -10.66 -27.67 4.36
N ILE A 440 -10.58 -26.40 3.98
CA ILE A 440 -11.09 -25.23 4.73
C ILE A 440 -12.11 -24.41 3.93
N MET A 441 -12.71 -25.02 2.91
CA MET A 441 -13.62 -24.34 1.99
C MET A 441 -15.05 -24.79 2.21
N TYR A 442 -15.56 -24.64 3.44
CA TYR A 442 -16.94 -24.97 3.79
C TYR A 442 -17.75 -23.69 4.04
N GLY A 443 -19.04 -23.75 3.73
CA GLY A 443 -19.97 -22.65 3.94
C GLY A 443 -21.41 -23.13 4.12
N ALA A 444 -22.27 -22.20 4.52
CA ALA A 444 -23.70 -22.42 4.53
C ALA A 444 -24.24 -22.49 3.09
N ALA A 445 -25.37 -23.18 2.89
CA ALA A 445 -25.96 -23.34 1.56
C ALA A 445 -26.17 -21.99 0.87
N TYR A 446 -26.76 -21.02 1.56
CA TYR A 446 -27.06 -19.70 1.00
C TYR A 446 -25.80 -18.97 0.50
N MET A 447 -24.73 -19.02 1.27
CA MET A 447 -23.44 -18.42 0.88
C MET A 447 -22.85 -19.11 -0.34
N ILE A 448 -22.81 -20.45 -0.37
CA ILE A 448 -22.22 -21.21 -1.49
C ILE A 448 -23.00 -20.98 -2.79
N GLN A 449 -24.33 -20.98 -2.74
CA GLN A 449 -25.19 -20.74 -3.90
C GLN A 449 -24.94 -19.35 -4.49
N ASN A 450 -24.90 -18.32 -3.65
CA ASN A 450 -24.71 -16.95 -4.12
C ASN A 450 -23.28 -16.65 -4.56
N LEU A 451 -22.27 -17.23 -3.90
CA LEU A 451 -20.88 -17.15 -4.38
C LEU A 451 -20.75 -17.80 -5.77
N HIS A 452 -21.34 -18.98 -5.97
CA HIS A 452 -21.34 -19.67 -7.26
C HIS A 452 -22.05 -18.83 -8.33
N LYS A 453 -23.26 -18.32 -8.04
CA LYS A 453 -24.01 -17.41 -8.92
C LYS A 453 -23.15 -16.21 -9.32
N ALA A 454 -22.54 -15.52 -8.36
CA ALA A 454 -21.69 -14.35 -8.61
C ALA A 454 -20.48 -14.66 -9.51
N ILE A 455 -19.75 -15.75 -9.25
CA ILE A 455 -18.57 -16.10 -10.05
C ILE A 455 -18.98 -16.50 -11.48
N VAL A 456 -20.07 -17.25 -11.64
CA VAL A 456 -20.56 -17.62 -12.98
C VAL A 456 -21.07 -16.39 -13.73
N THR A 457 -21.79 -15.47 -13.07
CA THR A 457 -22.18 -14.18 -13.65
C THR A 457 -20.96 -13.38 -14.08
N PHE A 458 -19.94 -13.30 -13.24
CA PHE A 458 -18.69 -12.61 -13.58
C PHE A 458 -18.03 -13.22 -14.82
N ARG A 459 -17.92 -14.55 -14.89
CA ARG A 459 -17.38 -15.27 -16.06
C ARG A 459 -18.21 -15.06 -17.31
N GLN A 460 -19.52 -14.90 -17.17
CA GLN A 460 -20.40 -14.65 -18.29
C GLN A 460 -20.30 -13.21 -18.77
N ASP A 461 -20.33 -12.23 -17.87
CA ASP A 461 -20.48 -10.82 -18.23
C ASP A 461 -19.15 -10.13 -18.56
N VAL A 462 -18.04 -10.62 -18.00
CA VAL A 462 -16.72 -10.02 -18.15
C VAL A 462 -15.83 -10.93 -18.97
N ASP A 463 -15.20 -10.37 -20.00
CA ASP A 463 -14.25 -11.08 -20.89
C ASP A 463 -12.88 -11.33 -20.24
N PHE A 464 -12.90 -11.71 -18.97
CA PHE A 464 -11.72 -12.07 -18.19
C PHE A 464 -11.48 -13.58 -18.27
N ASP A 465 -10.35 -13.95 -18.88
CA ASP A 465 -9.91 -15.34 -19.06
C ASP A 465 -8.85 -15.78 -18.03
N GLY A 466 -8.49 -14.91 -17.08
CA GLY A 466 -7.56 -15.22 -16.01
C GLY A 466 -8.15 -16.14 -14.92
N VAL A 467 -7.34 -16.46 -13.91
CA VAL A 467 -7.73 -17.39 -12.84
C VAL A 467 -8.44 -16.65 -11.71
N VAL A 468 -9.58 -17.17 -11.27
CA VAL A 468 -10.27 -16.76 -10.03
C VAL A 468 -9.90 -17.76 -8.95
N ILE A 469 -9.29 -17.30 -7.86
CA ILE A 469 -8.84 -18.17 -6.77
C ILE A 469 -9.69 -17.88 -5.54
N VAL A 470 -10.52 -18.86 -5.20
CA VAL A 470 -11.26 -18.83 -3.94
C VAL A 470 -10.35 -19.42 -2.88
N ALA A 471 -10.07 -18.62 -1.85
CA ALA A 471 -9.08 -18.89 -0.81
C ALA A 471 -9.75 -19.41 0.47
N ASP A 472 -9.60 -18.68 1.56
CA ASP A 472 -9.97 -19.16 2.89
C ASP A 472 -11.49 -18.96 3.12
N MET A 473 -12.19 -20.00 3.58
CA MET A 473 -13.61 -19.95 3.99
C MET A 473 -13.71 -20.51 5.41
N SER A 474 -14.77 -21.26 5.76
CA SER A 474 -14.86 -21.91 7.06
C SER A 474 -14.32 -23.33 7.07
N LYS A 475 -13.88 -23.78 8.25
CA LYS A 475 -13.72 -25.20 8.57
C LYS A 475 -15.06 -25.92 8.41
N LYS A 476 -15.03 -27.25 8.27
CA LYS A 476 -16.23 -28.10 8.07
C LYS A 476 -17.36 -27.85 9.08
N LEU A 477 -17.02 -27.60 10.34
CA LEU A 477 -17.97 -27.30 11.42
C LEU A 477 -17.94 -25.83 11.84
N GLY A 478 -17.23 -24.97 11.11
CA GLY A 478 -17.00 -23.59 11.51
C GLY A 478 -16.09 -23.45 12.74
N GLY A 479 -16.38 -22.45 13.57
CA GLY A 479 -15.66 -22.16 14.81
C GLY A 479 -14.34 -21.41 14.61
N HIS A 480 -13.66 -21.15 15.74
CA HIS A 480 -12.40 -20.40 15.79
C HIS A 480 -11.40 -20.84 14.73
N PHE A 481 -10.86 -19.90 13.97
CA PHE A 481 -10.03 -20.18 12.80
C PHE A 481 -8.80 -19.28 12.71
N ASP A 482 -7.77 -19.59 13.49
CA ASP A 482 -6.50 -18.85 13.40
C ASP A 482 -5.89 -18.87 11.99
N PRO A 483 -5.31 -17.74 11.52
CA PRO A 483 -5.19 -16.44 12.20
C PRO A 483 -6.39 -15.50 11.95
N HIS A 484 -7.46 -15.98 11.34
CA HIS A 484 -8.65 -15.19 11.01
C HIS A 484 -9.49 -14.92 12.27
N LYS A 485 -9.93 -13.67 12.43
CA LYS A 485 -10.87 -13.28 13.49
C LYS A 485 -12.31 -13.70 13.16
N SER A 486 -12.62 -13.88 11.88
CA SER A 486 -13.93 -14.27 11.34
C SER A 486 -13.86 -15.63 10.63
N HIS A 487 -14.70 -15.90 9.62
CA HIS A 487 -14.81 -17.19 8.94
C HIS A 487 -15.30 -18.35 9.82
N GLN A 488 -15.97 -18.05 10.93
CA GLN A 488 -16.41 -19.10 11.85
C GLN A 488 -17.78 -19.67 11.48
N ALA A 489 -18.65 -18.87 10.87
CA ALA A 489 -20.06 -19.24 10.67
C ALA A 489 -20.42 -19.66 9.23
N GLY A 490 -19.45 -19.90 8.35
CA GLY A 490 -19.71 -20.30 6.95
C GLY A 490 -20.29 -19.21 6.06
N ARG A 491 -20.05 -17.92 6.39
CA ARG A 491 -20.54 -16.76 5.62
C ARG A 491 -19.44 -15.85 5.07
N ASP A 492 -18.19 -16.15 5.35
CA ASP A 492 -17.04 -15.35 4.90
C ASP A 492 -16.23 -16.15 3.87
N VAL A 493 -15.68 -15.45 2.87
CA VAL A 493 -14.75 -16.02 1.89
C VAL A 493 -13.72 -14.99 1.48
N ASP A 494 -12.46 -15.42 1.50
CA ASP A 494 -11.37 -14.68 0.89
C ASP A 494 -11.27 -15.07 -0.59
N ILE A 495 -11.20 -14.07 -1.47
CA ILE A 495 -10.93 -14.27 -2.89
C ILE A 495 -9.69 -13.46 -3.23
N TRP A 496 -8.65 -14.11 -3.75
CA TRP A 496 -7.46 -13.39 -4.19
C TRP A 496 -7.83 -12.39 -5.27
N LEU A 497 -7.21 -11.22 -5.25
CA LEU A 497 -7.43 -10.20 -6.27
C LEU A 497 -7.09 -10.80 -7.65
N PRO A 498 -8.02 -10.77 -8.64
CA PRO A 498 -7.74 -11.20 -10.00
C PRO A 498 -6.47 -10.54 -10.53
N THR A 499 -5.62 -11.31 -11.20
CA THR A 499 -4.35 -10.79 -11.75
C THR A 499 -4.44 -10.61 -13.25
N LEU A 500 -3.57 -9.75 -13.78
CA LEU A 500 -3.39 -9.58 -15.21
C LEU A 500 -3.07 -10.93 -15.88
N LYS A 501 -3.54 -11.09 -17.12
CA LYS A 501 -3.43 -12.34 -17.87
C LYS A 501 -2.00 -12.89 -17.87
N GLY A 502 -1.86 -14.16 -17.49
CA GLY A 502 -0.59 -14.87 -17.43
C GLY A 502 0.27 -14.58 -16.19
N VAL A 503 -0.04 -13.56 -15.39
CA VAL A 503 0.77 -13.25 -14.19
C VAL A 503 0.62 -14.34 -13.14
N TYR A 504 -0.59 -14.84 -12.90
CA TYR A 504 -0.75 -15.98 -12.01
C TYR A 504 -0.17 -17.26 -12.63
N LYS A 505 0.57 -18.02 -11.80
CA LYS A 505 1.06 -19.36 -12.10
C LYS A 505 0.62 -20.32 -11.01
N LYS A 506 0.28 -21.55 -11.38
CA LYS A 506 -0.17 -22.58 -10.42
C LYS A 506 0.81 -22.79 -9.26
N LYS A 507 2.12 -22.69 -9.53
CA LYS A 507 3.18 -22.78 -8.51
C LYS A 507 3.06 -21.74 -7.39
N TYR A 508 2.34 -20.64 -7.60
CA TYR A 508 2.14 -19.58 -6.61
C TYR A 508 1.11 -19.91 -5.53
N LEU A 509 0.31 -20.96 -5.69
CA LEU A 509 -0.51 -21.49 -4.57
C LEU A 509 0.34 -22.15 -3.47
N GLY A 510 1.61 -22.44 -3.76
CA GLY A 510 2.47 -23.18 -2.85
C GLY A 510 1.93 -24.59 -2.60
N ASP A 511 2.18 -25.11 -1.41
CA ASP A 511 1.68 -26.41 -0.95
C ASP A 511 0.40 -26.28 -0.09
N GLY A 512 -0.30 -25.15 -0.21
CA GLY A 512 -1.47 -24.81 0.61
C GLY A 512 -1.11 -24.11 1.92
N ARG A 513 0.17 -23.92 2.24
CA ARG A 513 0.63 -23.12 3.39
C ARG A 513 0.96 -21.69 2.99
N ARG A 514 0.55 -20.74 3.84
CA ARG A 514 0.70 -19.29 3.62
C ARG A 514 2.13 -18.85 3.33
N GLU A 515 3.13 -19.48 3.94
CA GLU A 515 4.55 -19.12 3.77
C GLU A 515 5.09 -19.50 2.38
N THR A 516 4.44 -20.44 1.71
CA THR A 516 4.84 -20.93 0.39
C THR A 516 4.06 -20.29 -0.76
N GLU A 517 3.01 -19.54 -0.43
CA GLU A 517 2.17 -18.79 -1.37
C GLU A 517 2.90 -17.54 -1.88
N ARG A 518 2.75 -17.25 -3.17
CA ARG A 518 3.07 -15.93 -3.74
C ARG A 518 1.77 -15.24 -4.13
N ARG A 519 1.32 -14.32 -3.28
CA ARG A 519 0.14 -13.51 -3.57
C ARG A 519 0.50 -12.39 -4.55
N ALA A 520 -0.52 -11.95 -5.30
CA ALA A 520 -0.39 -10.85 -6.24
C ALA A 520 0.03 -9.57 -5.52
N MET A 521 0.98 -8.86 -6.11
CA MET A 521 1.26 -7.47 -5.73
C MET A 521 0.22 -6.55 -6.37
N TRP A 522 -0.05 -5.39 -5.76
CA TRP A 522 -1.08 -4.46 -6.23
C TRP A 522 -0.90 -4.02 -7.71
N TYR A 523 0.34 -3.99 -8.20
CA TYR A 523 0.66 -3.66 -9.60
C TYR A 523 0.48 -4.82 -10.58
N GLU A 524 0.18 -6.03 -10.08
CA GLU A 524 -0.15 -7.22 -10.88
C GLU A 524 -1.66 -7.48 -10.97
N VAL A 525 -2.45 -6.74 -10.20
CA VAL A 525 -3.91 -6.90 -10.11
C VAL A 525 -4.57 -6.37 -11.39
N ASP A 526 -5.53 -7.13 -11.90
CA ASP A 526 -6.45 -6.66 -12.91
C ASP A 526 -7.64 -6.00 -12.21
N TRP A 527 -7.61 -4.67 -12.14
CA TRP A 527 -8.61 -3.89 -11.44
C TRP A 527 -9.98 -3.85 -12.15
N TYR A 528 -10.01 -4.04 -13.47
CA TYR A 528 -11.26 -4.17 -14.21
C TYR A 528 -11.94 -5.50 -13.93
N ALA A 529 -11.16 -6.58 -13.88
CA ALA A 529 -11.65 -7.89 -13.44
C ALA A 529 -12.07 -7.86 -11.97
N THR A 530 -11.31 -7.19 -11.11
CA THR A 530 -11.65 -7.01 -9.69
C THR A 530 -13.00 -6.30 -9.52
N TRP A 531 -13.22 -5.19 -10.24
CA TRP A 531 -14.52 -4.52 -10.24
C TRP A 531 -15.64 -5.42 -10.80
N GLY A 532 -15.39 -6.09 -11.92
CA GLY A 532 -16.37 -6.99 -12.52
C GLY A 532 -16.84 -8.07 -11.55
N LEU A 533 -15.91 -8.66 -10.79
CA LEU A 533 -16.21 -9.65 -9.77
C LEU A 533 -16.96 -9.03 -8.58
N ALA A 534 -16.49 -7.89 -8.06
CA ALA A 534 -17.15 -7.19 -6.96
C ALA A 534 -18.59 -6.79 -7.33
N ARG A 535 -18.82 -6.30 -8.55
CA ARG A 535 -20.14 -5.97 -9.08
C ARG A 535 -21.04 -7.20 -9.12
N ALA A 536 -20.56 -8.32 -9.66
CA ALA A 536 -21.33 -9.56 -9.72
C ALA A 536 -21.70 -10.10 -8.33
N LEU A 537 -20.79 -9.96 -7.35
CA LEU A 537 -21.03 -10.27 -5.94
C LEU A 537 -22.11 -9.36 -5.33
N ILE A 538 -22.00 -8.05 -5.52
CA ILE A 538 -22.97 -7.08 -4.99
C ILE A 538 -24.37 -7.30 -5.58
N GLN A 539 -24.45 -7.57 -6.88
CA GLN A 539 -25.70 -7.75 -7.61
C GLN A 539 -26.48 -9.01 -7.22
N THR A 540 -25.90 -9.95 -6.46
CA THR A 540 -26.69 -11.03 -5.86
C THR A 540 -27.65 -10.51 -4.79
N GLY A 541 -27.41 -9.33 -4.22
CA GLY A 541 -28.15 -8.78 -3.07
C GLY A 541 -27.85 -9.49 -1.74
N SER A 542 -27.08 -10.57 -1.77
CA SER A 542 -26.75 -11.42 -0.62
C SER A 542 -25.47 -11.01 0.10
N VAL A 543 -24.70 -10.07 -0.45
CA VAL A 543 -23.44 -9.60 0.16
C VAL A 543 -23.75 -8.51 1.20
N GLU A 544 -23.17 -8.68 2.37
CA GLU A 544 -23.22 -7.72 3.48
C GLU A 544 -22.08 -6.70 3.36
N ALA A 545 -20.86 -7.19 3.11
CA ALA A 545 -19.68 -6.35 2.94
C ALA A 545 -18.61 -7.04 2.07
N ILE A 546 -17.83 -6.24 1.36
CA ILE A 546 -16.59 -6.62 0.70
C ILE A 546 -15.47 -5.79 1.33
N PHE A 547 -14.62 -6.40 2.13
CA PHE A 547 -13.52 -5.69 2.77
C PHE A 547 -12.30 -5.64 1.85
N LEU A 548 -11.81 -4.43 1.62
CA LEU A 548 -10.61 -4.12 0.85
C LEU A 548 -9.89 -2.94 1.48
N ASP A 549 -8.56 -2.99 1.56
CA ASP A 549 -7.78 -1.90 2.13
C ASP A 549 -8.01 -0.58 1.36
N LEU A 550 -8.19 0.53 2.08
CA LEU A 550 -8.56 1.83 1.50
C LEU A 550 -7.52 2.32 0.49
N ARG A 551 -6.25 1.89 0.64
CA ARG A 551 -5.17 2.18 -0.31
C ARG A 551 -5.41 1.61 -1.71
N LEU A 552 -6.22 0.56 -1.83
CA LEU A 552 -6.52 -0.12 -3.10
C LEU A 552 -7.87 0.29 -3.70
N GLN A 553 -8.76 0.87 -2.91
CA GLN A 553 -10.08 1.27 -3.38
C GLN A 553 -10.09 2.31 -4.51
N PRO A 554 -9.14 3.28 -4.62
CA PRO A 554 -9.08 4.18 -5.77
C PRO A 554 -8.97 3.44 -7.11
N TYR A 555 -8.32 2.28 -7.16
CA TYR A 555 -8.19 1.51 -8.39
C TYR A 555 -9.52 0.85 -8.78
N VAL A 556 -10.24 0.27 -7.81
CA VAL A 556 -11.56 -0.33 -8.06
C VAL A 556 -12.60 0.74 -8.40
N TYR A 557 -12.57 1.88 -7.72
CA TYR A 557 -13.45 3.02 -8.00
C TYR A 557 -13.28 3.56 -9.42
N ASN A 558 -12.04 3.77 -9.86
CA ASN A 558 -11.78 4.23 -11.22
C ASN A 558 -12.07 3.14 -12.27
N ALA A 559 -11.83 1.87 -11.95
CA ALA A 559 -12.25 0.76 -12.81
C ALA A 559 -13.77 0.73 -12.98
N ALA A 560 -14.51 0.95 -11.90
CA ALA A 560 -15.97 1.04 -11.91
C ALA A 560 -16.48 2.17 -12.81
N LYS A 561 -15.94 3.38 -12.64
CA LYS A 561 -16.26 4.53 -13.51
C LYS A 561 -15.99 4.23 -14.98
N ASN A 562 -14.82 3.69 -15.29
CA ASN A 562 -14.41 3.38 -16.65
C ASN A 562 -15.23 2.23 -17.27
N MET A 563 -15.85 1.38 -16.44
CA MET A 563 -16.79 0.33 -16.86
C MET A 563 -18.26 0.77 -16.78
N GLY A 564 -18.53 2.07 -16.62
CA GLY A 564 -19.86 2.67 -16.74
C GLY A 564 -20.70 2.65 -15.47
N ALA A 565 -20.10 2.46 -14.30
CA ALA A 565 -20.83 2.60 -13.03
C ALA A 565 -21.38 4.03 -12.89
N THR A 566 -22.66 4.12 -12.52
CA THR A 566 -23.34 5.39 -12.24
C THR A 566 -22.84 6.02 -10.94
N LYS A 567 -23.11 7.31 -10.73
CA LYS A 567 -22.74 7.98 -9.48
C LYS A 567 -23.44 7.32 -8.30
N GLU A 568 -24.70 6.96 -8.47
CA GLU A 568 -25.54 6.29 -7.47
C GLU A 568 -24.98 4.91 -7.09
N GLU A 569 -24.55 4.12 -8.08
CA GLU A 569 -23.87 2.84 -7.81
C GLU A 569 -22.55 3.04 -7.07
N LEU A 570 -21.72 3.99 -7.49
CA LEU A 570 -20.44 4.28 -6.82
C LEU A 570 -20.66 4.69 -5.37
N ASP A 571 -21.62 5.59 -5.13
CA ASP A 571 -21.94 6.09 -3.80
C ASP A 571 -22.52 4.98 -2.91
N ALA A 572 -23.36 4.10 -3.45
CA ALA A 572 -23.94 2.99 -2.69
C ALA A 572 -22.95 1.83 -2.47
N TRP A 573 -22.01 1.59 -3.39
CA TRP A 573 -21.25 0.34 -3.42
C TRP A 573 -19.79 0.46 -3.00
N ILE A 574 -19.15 1.64 -3.08
CA ILE A 574 -17.71 1.79 -2.80
C ILE A 574 -17.50 2.88 -1.77
N GLN A 575 -16.74 2.61 -0.70
CA GLN A 575 -16.44 3.61 0.33
C GLN A 575 -15.68 4.82 -0.24
N TYR A 576 -14.55 4.59 -0.92
CA TYR A 576 -13.73 5.66 -1.52
C TYR A 576 -14.58 6.60 -2.42
N PRO A 577 -14.41 7.93 -2.33
CA PRO A 577 -13.33 8.67 -1.65
C PRO A 577 -13.52 8.92 -0.16
N ARG A 578 -14.64 8.49 0.43
CA ARG A 578 -14.98 8.81 1.83
C ARG A 578 -14.01 8.16 2.81
N LYS A 579 -13.70 8.91 3.87
CA LYS A 579 -12.79 8.45 4.95
C LYS A 579 -13.49 7.57 5.99
N HIS A 580 -14.80 7.74 6.17
CA HIS A 580 -15.62 6.94 7.08
C HIS A 580 -16.16 5.68 6.37
N PRO A 581 -16.47 4.60 7.11
CA PRO A 581 -17.08 3.41 6.56
C PRO A 581 -18.38 3.74 5.81
N ALA A 582 -18.47 3.34 4.54
CA ALA A 582 -19.63 3.58 3.69
C ALA A 582 -19.64 2.56 2.55
N GLY A 583 -20.84 2.25 2.04
CA GLY A 583 -21.02 1.33 0.92
C GLY A 583 -20.67 -0.14 1.23
N ILE A 584 -20.90 -1.01 0.25
CA ILE A 584 -20.69 -2.45 0.41
C ILE A 584 -19.20 -2.80 0.38
N LEU A 585 -18.43 -2.21 -0.53
CA LEU A 585 -16.98 -2.31 -0.57
C LEU A 585 -16.36 -1.29 0.39
N THR A 586 -15.88 -1.78 1.52
CA THR A 586 -15.49 -0.96 2.69
C THR A 586 -14.09 -1.29 3.18
N HIS A 587 -13.50 -0.37 3.95
CA HIS A 587 -12.14 -0.47 4.43
C HIS A 587 -11.98 -1.58 5.48
N SER A 588 -10.97 -2.42 5.28
CA SER A 588 -10.34 -3.17 6.36
C SER A 588 -8.84 -3.24 6.14
N ALA A 589 -8.06 -3.04 7.21
CA ALA A 589 -6.60 -3.05 7.15
C ALA A 589 -6.07 -4.41 6.67
N ASP A 590 -4.93 -4.39 5.98
CA ASP A 590 -4.16 -5.58 5.53
C ASP A 590 -4.82 -6.46 4.45
N HIS A 591 -5.99 -6.04 3.93
CA HIS A 591 -6.64 -6.65 2.78
C HIS A 591 -6.02 -6.14 1.47
N LEU A 592 -4.71 -6.43 1.29
CA LEU A 592 -3.89 -5.89 0.19
C LEU A 592 -3.75 -6.81 -1.02
N SER A 593 -4.19 -8.07 -0.90
CA SER A 593 -3.98 -9.12 -1.90
C SER A 593 -5.22 -9.96 -2.18
N HIS A 594 -6.30 -9.70 -1.45
CA HIS A 594 -7.57 -10.38 -1.54
C HIS A 594 -8.69 -9.42 -1.17
N ILE A 595 -9.90 -9.74 -1.61
CA ILE A 595 -11.12 -9.23 -1.01
C ILE A 595 -11.62 -10.26 0.01
N HIS A 596 -12.03 -9.80 1.19
CA HIS A 596 -12.80 -10.61 2.13
C HIS A 596 -14.27 -10.30 1.89
N VAL A 597 -15.06 -11.29 1.49
CA VAL A 597 -16.49 -11.11 1.22
C VAL A 597 -17.29 -11.73 2.36
N ARG A 598 -18.19 -10.94 2.94
CA ARG A 598 -19.16 -11.38 3.94
C ARG A 598 -20.55 -11.44 3.33
N PHE A 599 -21.21 -12.57 3.49
CA PHE A 599 -22.59 -12.79 3.08
C PHE A 599 -23.55 -12.53 4.24
N LYS A 600 -24.74 -12.05 3.89
CA LYS A 600 -25.90 -11.91 4.78
C LYS A 600 -26.38 -13.31 5.21
N CYS A 601 -27.12 -13.37 6.32
CA CYS A 601 -27.84 -14.57 6.74
C CYS A 601 -28.91 -14.91 5.71
N ALA A 602 -29.13 -16.20 5.45
CA ALA A 602 -30.31 -16.62 4.70
C ALA A 602 -31.59 -16.30 5.51
N PRO A 603 -32.73 -16.03 4.86
CA PRO A 603 -33.99 -15.79 5.56
C PRO A 603 -34.42 -16.93 6.49
N TYR A 604 -34.05 -18.17 6.14
CA TYR A 604 -34.36 -19.40 6.89
C TYR A 604 -33.34 -19.74 7.99
N GLU A 605 -32.20 -19.05 8.08
CA GLU A 605 -31.18 -19.28 9.12
C GLU A 605 -31.53 -18.52 10.39
N THR A 606 -32.45 -19.06 11.19
CA THR A 606 -33.00 -18.38 12.37
C THR A 606 -31.98 -18.11 13.49
N GLN A 607 -30.89 -18.88 13.54
CA GLN A 607 -29.82 -18.75 14.53
C GLN A 607 -28.60 -17.97 14.01
N CYS A 608 -28.63 -17.50 12.77
CA CYS A 608 -27.57 -16.64 12.22
C CYS A 608 -27.71 -15.21 12.77
N LYS A 609 -26.58 -14.62 13.19
CA LYS A 609 -26.53 -13.23 13.68
C LYS A 609 -25.93 -12.32 12.60
N GLY A 610 -26.68 -11.29 12.21
CA GLY A 610 -26.28 -10.29 11.22
C GLY A 610 -27.43 -9.88 10.30
N HIS A 611 -27.12 -9.13 9.25
CA HIS A 611 -28.11 -8.71 8.25
C HIS A 611 -28.71 -9.91 7.50
N ARG A 612 -30.01 -9.87 7.23
CA ARG A 612 -30.71 -10.90 6.43
C ARG A 612 -30.69 -10.54 4.95
N GLY A 613 -30.39 -11.54 4.11
CA GLY A 613 -30.41 -11.42 2.66
C GLY A 613 -31.82 -11.55 2.10
N PRO A 614 -32.02 -11.27 0.80
CA PRO A 614 -33.27 -11.57 0.13
C PRO A 614 -33.55 -13.09 0.13
N PRO A 615 -34.83 -13.51 0.00
CA PRO A 615 -35.17 -14.90 -0.31
C PRO A 615 -34.33 -15.42 -1.48
N GLY A 616 -33.88 -16.68 -1.40
CA GLY A 616 -33.31 -17.33 -2.57
C GLY A 616 -34.39 -17.47 -3.64
N ASP A 617 -34.06 -17.08 -4.88
CA ASP A 617 -34.93 -17.28 -6.06
C ASP A 617 -35.00 -18.76 -6.47
#